data_AF-A0A8T4EQL6-F1
#
_entry.id   AF-A0A8T4EQL6-F1
#
_cell.length_a   1.000
_cell.length_b   1.000
_cell.length_c   1.000
_cell.angle_alpha   90.00
_cell.angle_beta   90.00
_cell.angle_gamma   90.00
#
_symmetry.space_group_name_H-M   'P 1'
#
loop_
_entity.id
_entity.type
_entity.pdbx_description
1 polymer ?
#
loop_
_entity_poly.entity_id
_entity_poly.type
_entity_poly.pdbx_seq_one_letter_code
_entity_poly.pdbx_strand_id
1 'polypeptide(L)'
;MEISKKLFGVLVLAIFLVSAVPLAMARYGDSGGSSQSSMTGNVVTASAGSVTSKGSGSDDSAELEDDSGDDSVDDSADDSGNDELYIGANRFANVDDCVSAYKQRYPNADEDRIKNACEYAFKVKEALAPKLAEALPRVQRFMVQNQEQVQAWLEKLDERSSEMIQKLDRARLKECLEDTESCKEEMKQWKINVEKVGERIRERVIEKSKLLEANNKFLRANNQYLEAKNLQLRARNEFLRLKEHLEQCEEDGGDNCTEIEEQLLEKGKEDLIALADRLIQHLEKIKSKVEAAENLDEADAEAMIENIDEYISQLEDAKDDVDAADTKEELKEAAQAISDLWNDMEYYAKRYAERVIHAYTRGVFVRSELLEGKLEDMLARLEEKGISTSELEDLLDDFSEHIDEARDKIKESSDLFNEAKELRATGDYEEAKEKLEQAKELNREAHDALKEAHKILMELVREINESGESCDLDEIDEDDEVEMVECDDSDDIDED
;
A
#
# COMPACT_ATOMS: atom_id res chain seq x y z
N MET A 1 37.24 18.11 38.09
CA MET A 1 37.77 16.92 37.38
C MET A 1 36.85 15.70 37.46
N GLU A 2 35.99 15.55 38.48
CA GLU A 2 35.01 14.44 38.55
C GLU A 2 33.77 14.59 37.65
N ILE A 3 33.41 15.81 37.24
CA ILE A 3 32.24 16.04 36.37
C ILE A 3 32.50 15.56 34.92
N SER A 4 33.76 15.61 34.45
CA SER A 4 34.15 15.14 33.11
C SER A 4 33.97 13.63 32.93
N LYS A 5 34.28 12.83 33.97
CA LYS A 5 34.18 11.36 33.92
C LYS A 5 32.73 10.87 33.84
N LYS A 6 31.78 11.60 34.44
CA LYS A 6 30.34 11.27 34.37
C LYS A 6 29.72 11.66 33.03
N LEU A 7 30.16 12.77 32.43
CA LEU A 7 29.72 13.16 31.09
C LEU A 7 30.24 12.19 30.01
N PHE A 8 31.48 11.71 30.16
CA PHE A 8 32.08 10.74 29.26
C PHE A 8 31.40 9.36 29.34
N GLY A 9 30.96 8.94 30.54
CA GLY A 9 30.21 7.71 30.72
C GLY A 9 28.82 7.71 30.08
N VAL A 10 28.12 8.86 30.08
CA VAL A 10 26.81 9.01 29.42
C VAL A 10 26.95 9.04 27.89
N LEU A 11 28.01 9.65 27.37
CA LEU A 11 28.29 9.73 25.93
C LEU A 11 28.70 8.35 25.35
N VAL A 12 29.45 7.55 26.11
CA VAL A 12 29.77 6.15 25.75
C VAL A 12 28.52 5.24 25.82
N LEU A 13 27.58 5.50 26.73
CA LEU A 13 26.33 4.74 26.85
C LEU A 13 25.34 5.09 25.71
N ALA A 14 25.29 6.35 25.29
CA ALA A 14 24.51 6.79 24.12
C ALA A 14 25.03 6.16 22.82
N ILE A 15 26.36 6.05 22.66
CA ILE A 15 26.99 5.35 21.54
C ILE A 15 26.71 3.83 21.57
N PHE A 16 26.54 3.24 22.75
CA PHE A 16 26.17 1.81 22.89
C PHE A 16 24.69 1.55 22.57
N LEU A 17 23.79 2.51 22.84
CA LEU A 17 22.36 2.38 22.55
C LEU A 17 22.05 2.51 21.04
N VAL A 18 22.82 3.30 20.29
CA VAL A 18 22.78 3.30 18.81
C VAL A 18 23.27 1.96 18.22
N SER A 19 24.06 1.19 18.98
CA SER A 19 24.58 -0.12 18.54
C SER A 19 23.71 -1.34 18.90
N ALA A 20 22.57 -1.14 19.55
CA ALA A 20 21.67 -2.21 20.00
C ALA A 20 20.30 -2.22 19.27
N VAL A 21 20.22 -1.66 18.06
CA VAL A 21 19.06 -1.88 17.17
C VAL A 21 19.10 -3.33 16.65
N PRO A 22 18.05 -4.15 16.83
CA PRO A 22 18.08 -5.58 16.57
C PRO A 22 18.42 -5.98 15.13
N LEU A 23 19.17 -7.07 15.02
CA LEU A 23 19.50 -7.91 13.85
C LEU A 23 18.30 -8.50 13.08
N ALA A 24 17.12 -7.87 13.10
CA ALA A 24 15.87 -8.41 12.55
C ALA A 24 15.72 -8.31 11.00
N MET A 25 16.67 -7.68 10.29
CA MET A 25 16.61 -7.51 8.82
C MET A 25 17.58 -8.43 8.04
N ALA A 26 18.16 -9.46 8.68
CA ALA A 26 19.11 -10.38 8.03
C ALA A 26 18.74 -11.87 8.10
N ARG A 27 17.46 -12.19 8.37
CA ARG A 27 16.94 -13.57 8.25
C ARG A 27 15.75 -13.61 7.31
N TYR A 28 16.03 -13.49 6.02
CA TYR A 28 15.19 -14.06 4.97
C TYR A 28 16.12 -14.79 4.00
N GLY A 29 16.00 -16.12 3.94
CA GLY A 29 16.46 -16.96 2.82
C GLY A 29 17.87 -17.54 2.89
N ASP A 30 18.12 -18.50 3.80
CA ASP A 30 19.09 -19.58 3.52
C ASP A 30 18.48 -20.92 3.94
N SER A 31 17.51 -21.39 3.16
CA SER A 31 17.18 -22.81 3.06
C SER A 31 17.78 -23.31 1.75
N GLY A 32 19.01 -23.80 1.84
CA GLY A 32 19.74 -24.38 0.73
C GLY A 32 19.01 -25.53 0.06
N GLY A 33 18.68 -25.34 -1.21
CA GLY A 33 18.46 -26.39 -2.20
C GLY A 33 19.53 -26.27 -3.27
N SER A 34 20.66 -26.94 -3.07
CA SER A 34 21.75 -26.98 -4.05
C SER A 34 21.30 -27.73 -5.31
N SER A 35 21.11 -27.00 -6.41
CA SER A 35 21.24 -27.59 -7.75
C SER A 35 22.23 -26.75 -8.56
N GLN A 36 23.42 -27.33 -8.78
CA GLN A 36 24.36 -26.82 -9.76
C GLN A 36 23.75 -27.06 -11.14
N SER A 37 23.35 -25.98 -11.83
CA SER A 37 23.28 -26.01 -13.29
C SER A 37 24.16 -24.90 -13.84
N SER A 38 25.18 -25.34 -14.57
CA SER A 38 26.10 -24.48 -15.30
C SER A 38 25.35 -23.94 -16.52
N MET A 39 25.21 -22.63 -16.63
CA MET A 39 24.87 -21.99 -17.90
C MET A 39 25.90 -20.92 -18.25
N THR A 40 26.80 -21.29 -19.15
CA THR A 40 27.58 -20.38 -19.98
C THR A 40 26.62 -19.74 -21.00
N GLY A 41 26.25 -18.49 -20.77
CA GLY A 41 25.39 -17.70 -21.66
C GLY A 41 26.15 -16.52 -22.27
N ASN A 42 26.27 -16.53 -23.59
CA ASN A 42 26.95 -15.53 -24.42
C ASN A 42 26.37 -14.12 -24.27
N VAL A 43 27.27 -13.14 -24.13
CA VAL A 43 26.98 -11.71 -24.27
C VAL A 43 26.77 -11.41 -25.76
N VAL A 44 25.53 -11.14 -26.15
CA VAL A 44 25.19 -10.55 -27.45
C VAL A 44 25.10 -9.04 -27.28
N THR A 45 26.01 -8.33 -27.95
CA THR A 45 26.03 -6.89 -28.12
C THR A 45 24.96 -6.49 -29.14
N ALA A 46 23.94 -5.75 -28.72
CA ALA A 46 22.95 -5.17 -29.60
C ALA A 46 23.29 -3.70 -29.89
N SER A 47 23.43 -3.45 -31.20
CA SER A 47 23.73 -2.19 -31.87
C SER A 47 22.63 -1.15 -31.70
N ALA A 48 23.02 0.09 -31.42
CA ALA A 48 22.17 1.27 -31.43
C ALA A 48 21.50 1.49 -32.81
N GLY A 49 20.19 1.71 -32.80
CA GLY A 49 19.42 2.21 -33.92
C GLY A 49 18.80 3.55 -33.54
N SER A 50 19.18 4.63 -34.23
CA SER A 50 18.63 5.96 -34.03
C SER A 50 17.23 6.05 -34.63
N VAL A 51 16.26 6.51 -33.84
CA VAL A 51 14.94 6.93 -34.34
C VAL A 51 14.80 8.43 -34.14
N THR A 52 14.72 9.15 -35.25
CA THR A 52 14.33 10.55 -35.32
C THR A 52 12.80 10.64 -35.35
N SER A 53 12.19 11.28 -34.36
CA SER A 53 10.79 11.75 -34.46
C SER A 53 10.77 13.28 -34.66
N LYS A 54 9.95 13.69 -35.62
CA LYS A 54 9.69 15.06 -36.06
C LYS A 54 8.17 15.19 -36.16
N GLY A 55 7.59 16.22 -35.57
CA GLY A 55 6.18 16.61 -35.72
C GLY A 55 5.72 17.28 -34.42
N SER A 56 5.49 18.58 -34.27
CA SER A 56 4.79 19.64 -35.04
C SER A 56 3.34 19.85 -34.60
N GLY A 57 3.07 21.04 -34.04
CA GLY A 57 1.76 21.71 -33.96
C GLY A 57 0.79 21.10 -32.93
N SER A 58 -0.09 21.85 -32.28
CA SER A 58 -0.52 23.24 -32.47
C SER A 58 -1.31 23.67 -31.24
N ASP A 59 -1.28 24.98 -30.98
CA ASP A 59 -2.18 25.70 -30.09
C ASP A 59 -3.66 25.40 -30.39
N ASP A 60 -4.49 25.32 -29.35
CA ASP A 60 -5.85 25.88 -29.40
C ASP A 60 -6.32 26.22 -27.98
N SER A 61 -6.59 27.50 -27.80
CA SER A 61 -7.16 28.12 -26.60
C SER A 61 -8.67 28.16 -26.77
N ALA A 62 -9.43 27.69 -25.78
CA ALA A 62 -10.87 27.89 -25.71
C ALA A 62 -11.23 28.50 -24.35
N GLU A 63 -11.57 29.79 -24.40
CA GLU A 63 -12.31 30.53 -23.39
C GLU A 63 -13.72 29.91 -23.28
N LEU A 64 -14.20 29.68 -22.05
CA LEU A 64 -15.61 29.48 -21.79
C LEU A 64 -16.04 30.42 -20.65
N GLU A 65 -17.08 31.19 -20.99
CA GLU A 65 -17.65 32.29 -20.24
C GLU A 65 -18.53 31.80 -19.09
N ASP A 66 -18.52 32.59 -18.01
CA ASP A 66 -19.49 32.63 -16.92
C ASP A 66 -20.94 32.75 -17.44
N ASP A 67 -21.84 31.90 -16.95
CA ASP A 67 -23.27 32.21 -16.91
C ASP A 67 -23.86 31.86 -15.55
N SER A 68 -23.95 32.88 -14.70
CA SER A 68 -24.60 32.88 -13.40
C SER A 68 -26.11 33.07 -13.57
N GLY A 69 -26.88 31.98 -13.45
CA GLY A 69 -28.34 31.99 -13.38
C GLY A 69 -28.84 31.50 -12.02
N ASP A 70 -29.04 32.46 -11.11
CA ASP A 70 -29.68 32.30 -9.79
C ASP A 70 -31.21 32.34 -9.98
N ASP A 71 -31.87 31.19 -9.82
CA ASP A 71 -33.32 31.09 -9.64
C ASP A 71 -33.60 30.11 -8.49
N SER A 72 -33.48 30.63 -7.26
CA SER A 72 -33.89 29.96 -6.02
C SER A 72 -35.41 29.97 -5.89
N VAL A 73 -36.05 28.88 -6.33
CA VAL A 73 -37.45 28.58 -6.03
C VAL A 73 -37.50 27.72 -4.76
N ASP A 74 -37.90 28.36 -3.66
CA ASP A 74 -38.18 27.76 -2.36
C ASP A 74 -39.52 27.00 -2.44
N ASP A 75 -39.46 25.71 -2.79
CA ASP A 75 -40.60 24.79 -2.84
C ASP A 75 -40.48 23.76 -1.71
N SER A 76 -40.63 24.26 -0.48
CA SER A 76 -40.72 23.45 0.74
C SER A 76 -42.12 22.83 0.88
N ALA A 77 -42.42 21.85 0.02
CA ALA A 77 -43.54 20.93 0.20
C ALA A 77 -43.04 19.65 0.90
N ASP A 78 -43.66 19.32 2.03
CA ASP A 78 -43.49 18.09 2.82
C ASP A 78 -43.54 16.82 1.91
N ASP A 79 -42.37 16.31 1.51
CA ASP A 79 -42.21 15.13 0.63
C ASP A 79 -42.15 13.79 1.41
N SER A 80 -42.33 13.82 2.74
CA SER A 80 -42.25 12.62 3.58
C SER A 80 -43.40 11.60 3.36
N GLY A 81 -44.33 11.89 2.43
CA GLY A 81 -45.46 11.01 2.09
C GLY A 81 -45.27 10.15 0.85
N ASN A 82 -44.26 10.41 0.01
CA ASN A 82 -44.01 9.62 -1.21
C ASN A 82 -43.21 8.34 -0.94
N ASP A 83 -42.31 8.33 0.05
CA ASP A 83 -41.45 7.18 0.32
C ASP A 83 -42.23 5.93 0.79
N GLU A 84 -43.29 6.10 1.60
CA GLU A 84 -44.16 4.97 1.98
C GLU A 84 -44.92 4.37 0.78
N LEU A 85 -45.16 5.17 -0.28
CA LEU A 85 -45.87 4.71 -1.47
C LEU A 85 -44.96 3.84 -2.37
N TYR A 86 -43.64 4.01 -2.30
CA TYR A 86 -42.68 3.30 -3.14
C TYR A 86 -42.39 1.87 -2.66
N ILE A 87 -42.17 1.70 -1.35
CA ILE A 87 -41.71 0.43 -0.77
C ILE A 87 -42.79 -0.69 -0.84
N GLY A 88 -44.07 -0.31 -1.00
CA GLY A 88 -45.18 -1.27 -1.06
C GLY A 88 -45.49 -1.84 -2.45
N ALA A 89 -45.12 -1.14 -3.52
CA ALA A 89 -45.53 -1.47 -4.88
C ALA A 89 -44.91 -2.77 -5.42
N ASN A 90 -43.72 -3.16 -4.93
CA ASN A 90 -43.01 -4.37 -5.38
C ASN A 90 -43.74 -5.69 -5.07
N ARG A 91 -44.70 -5.67 -4.13
CA ARG A 91 -45.46 -6.87 -3.68
C ARG A 91 -46.59 -7.28 -4.62
N PHE A 92 -46.96 -6.44 -5.58
CA PHE A 92 -48.07 -6.72 -6.49
C PHE A 92 -47.60 -7.48 -7.74
N ALA A 93 -48.52 -8.24 -8.34
CA ALA A 93 -48.22 -9.06 -9.52
C ALA A 93 -48.23 -8.24 -10.83
N ASN A 94 -49.03 -7.15 -10.88
CA ASN A 94 -49.10 -6.21 -12.00
C ASN A 94 -49.49 -4.81 -11.51
N VAL A 95 -49.40 -3.82 -12.41
CA VAL A 95 -49.73 -2.41 -12.12
C VAL A 95 -51.18 -2.24 -11.65
N ASP A 96 -52.14 -2.96 -12.24
CA ASP A 96 -53.56 -2.84 -11.89
C ASP A 96 -53.86 -3.31 -10.45
N ASP A 97 -53.18 -4.38 -10.01
CA ASP A 97 -53.25 -4.87 -8.63
C ASP A 97 -52.67 -3.86 -7.64
N CYS A 98 -51.55 -3.21 -8.01
CA CYS A 98 -50.94 -2.13 -7.24
C CYS A 98 -51.90 -0.93 -7.12
N VAL A 99 -52.45 -0.45 -8.24
CA VAL A 99 -53.39 0.68 -8.26
C VAL A 99 -54.63 0.38 -7.41
N SER A 100 -55.18 -0.82 -7.55
CA SER A 100 -56.37 -1.27 -6.81
C SER A 100 -56.12 -1.29 -5.29
N ALA A 101 -54.97 -1.81 -4.86
CA ALA A 101 -54.60 -1.86 -3.46
C ALA A 101 -54.36 -0.47 -2.86
N TYR A 102 -53.68 0.42 -3.58
CA TYR A 102 -53.47 1.81 -3.13
C TYR A 102 -54.77 2.62 -3.11
N LYS A 103 -55.66 2.44 -4.10
CA LYS A 103 -57.01 3.05 -4.07
C LYS A 103 -57.85 2.57 -2.90
N GLN A 104 -57.73 1.31 -2.51
CA GLN A 104 -58.45 0.78 -1.35
C GLN A 104 -57.95 1.40 -0.04
N ARG A 105 -56.63 1.62 0.07
CA ARG A 105 -55.99 2.22 1.25
C ARG A 105 -56.16 3.74 1.29
N TYR A 106 -56.21 4.39 0.14
CA TYR A 106 -56.34 5.84 -0.04
C TYR A 106 -57.45 6.19 -1.05
N PRO A 107 -58.74 6.12 -0.65
CA PRO A 107 -59.88 6.26 -1.57
C PRO A 107 -59.95 7.60 -2.31
N ASN A 108 -59.38 8.65 -1.71
CA ASN A 108 -59.42 10.02 -2.23
C ASN A 108 -58.15 10.43 -2.97
N ALA A 109 -57.13 9.56 -3.03
CA ALA A 109 -55.90 9.86 -3.75
C ALA A 109 -56.16 9.88 -5.27
N ASP A 110 -55.45 10.75 -5.99
CA ASP A 110 -55.56 10.88 -7.44
C ASP A 110 -55.17 9.56 -8.15
N GLU A 111 -56.01 9.11 -9.08
CA GLU A 111 -55.81 7.80 -9.74
C GLU A 111 -54.60 7.80 -10.66
N ASP A 112 -54.40 8.89 -11.40
CA ASP A 112 -53.28 9.02 -12.33
C ASP A 112 -51.96 9.07 -11.56
N ARG A 113 -51.91 9.77 -10.41
CA ARG A 113 -50.74 9.77 -9.53
C ARG A 113 -50.40 8.38 -8.99
N ILE A 114 -51.38 7.62 -8.50
CA ILE A 114 -51.15 6.24 -8.04
C ILE A 114 -50.68 5.36 -9.20
N LYS A 115 -51.32 5.49 -10.36
CA LYS A 115 -50.96 4.73 -11.56
C LYS A 115 -49.54 4.99 -12.00
N ASN A 116 -49.14 6.26 -12.09
CA ASN A 116 -47.76 6.63 -12.46
C ASN A 116 -46.73 6.09 -11.46
N ALA A 117 -47.02 6.13 -10.15
CA ALA A 117 -46.15 5.56 -9.13
C ALA A 117 -46.03 4.03 -9.25
N CYS A 118 -47.15 3.33 -9.46
CA CYS A 118 -47.14 1.88 -9.69
C CYS A 118 -46.43 1.50 -11.00
N GLU A 119 -46.64 2.24 -12.10
CA GLU A 119 -45.93 2.01 -13.38
C GLU A 119 -44.42 2.20 -13.23
N TYR A 120 -44.00 3.26 -12.54
CA TYR A 120 -42.58 3.50 -12.27
C TYR A 120 -41.98 2.39 -11.41
N ALA A 121 -42.65 1.96 -10.33
CA ALA A 121 -42.17 0.87 -9.48
C ALA A 121 -42.03 -0.44 -10.26
N PHE A 122 -42.97 -0.77 -11.14
CA PHE A 122 -42.86 -1.93 -12.02
C PHE A 122 -41.70 -1.80 -13.02
N LYS A 123 -41.47 -0.62 -13.58
CA LYS A 123 -40.33 -0.37 -14.46
C LYS A 123 -39.00 -0.58 -13.74
N VAL A 124 -38.88 -0.08 -12.51
CA VAL A 124 -37.69 -0.29 -11.66
C VAL A 124 -37.52 -1.78 -11.34
N LYS A 125 -38.60 -2.48 -10.96
CA LYS A 125 -38.58 -3.93 -10.73
C LYS A 125 -38.15 -4.73 -11.97
N GLU A 126 -38.63 -4.36 -13.16
CA GLU A 126 -38.25 -5.00 -14.42
C GLU A 126 -36.78 -4.73 -14.78
N ALA A 127 -36.27 -3.54 -14.49
CA ALA A 127 -34.85 -3.20 -14.64
C ALA A 127 -33.95 -3.92 -13.62
N LEU A 128 -34.44 -4.11 -12.39
CA LEU A 128 -33.73 -4.81 -11.32
C LEU A 128 -33.76 -6.33 -11.44
N ALA A 129 -34.81 -6.90 -12.02
CA ALA A 129 -34.95 -8.36 -12.13
C ALA A 129 -33.73 -9.08 -12.75
N PRO A 130 -33.14 -8.64 -13.89
CA PRO A 130 -31.95 -9.28 -14.43
C PRO A 130 -30.73 -9.09 -13.51
N LYS A 131 -30.52 -7.89 -12.96
CA LYS A 131 -29.46 -7.58 -11.99
C LYS A 131 -29.55 -8.49 -10.76
N LEU A 132 -30.74 -8.59 -10.17
CA LEU A 132 -30.98 -9.45 -9.03
C LEU A 132 -30.76 -10.92 -9.38
N ALA A 133 -31.20 -11.37 -10.56
CA ALA A 133 -31.00 -12.74 -11.02
C ALA A 133 -29.52 -13.10 -11.24
N GLU A 134 -28.68 -12.13 -11.58
CA GLU A 134 -27.22 -12.28 -11.70
C GLU A 134 -26.54 -12.29 -10.33
N ALA A 135 -27.00 -11.47 -9.39
CA ALA A 135 -26.48 -11.44 -8.01
C ALA A 135 -26.90 -12.67 -7.19
N LEU A 136 -28.09 -13.21 -7.46
CA LEU A 136 -28.74 -14.21 -6.63
C LEU A 136 -27.90 -15.49 -6.45
N PRO A 137 -27.26 -16.08 -7.49
CA PRO A 137 -26.39 -17.23 -7.31
C PRO A 137 -25.20 -16.95 -6.39
N ARG A 138 -24.48 -15.81 -6.58
CA ARG A 138 -23.36 -15.41 -5.70
C ARG A 138 -23.83 -15.34 -4.25
N VAL A 139 -24.93 -14.62 -4.03
CA VAL A 139 -25.51 -14.43 -2.70
C VAL A 139 -26.05 -15.74 -2.09
N GLN A 140 -26.64 -16.63 -2.89
CA GLN A 140 -27.18 -17.92 -2.44
C GLN A 140 -26.09 -18.91 -2.00
N ARG A 141 -24.89 -18.86 -2.61
CA ARG A 141 -23.75 -19.71 -2.22
C ARG A 141 -23.39 -19.53 -0.74
N PHE A 142 -23.50 -18.33 -0.20
CA PHE A 142 -23.18 -18.04 1.20
C PHE A 142 -24.18 -18.58 2.22
N MET A 143 -25.44 -18.81 1.82
CA MET A 143 -26.56 -18.88 2.76
C MET A 143 -27.54 -20.00 2.39
N VAL A 144 -27.05 -21.24 2.27
CA VAL A 144 -27.92 -22.44 2.14
C VAL A 144 -28.94 -22.50 3.28
N GLN A 145 -28.62 -21.97 4.47
CA GLN A 145 -29.49 -22.01 5.64
C GLN A 145 -30.48 -20.84 5.77
N ASN A 146 -30.29 -19.73 5.03
CA ASN A 146 -31.09 -18.50 5.19
C ASN A 146 -31.63 -17.92 3.87
N GLN A 147 -31.78 -18.75 2.84
CA GLN A 147 -32.20 -18.33 1.50
C GLN A 147 -33.44 -17.40 1.49
N GLU A 148 -34.46 -17.67 2.33
CA GLU A 148 -35.66 -16.81 2.42
C GLU A 148 -35.37 -15.42 2.99
N GLN A 149 -34.49 -15.32 4.00
CA GLN A 149 -34.15 -14.03 4.61
C GLN A 149 -33.33 -13.17 3.65
N VAL A 150 -32.38 -13.80 2.98
CA VAL A 150 -31.52 -13.16 2.00
C VAL A 150 -32.31 -12.67 0.79
N GLN A 151 -33.23 -13.49 0.28
CA GLN A 151 -34.14 -13.06 -0.78
C GLN A 151 -35.04 -11.90 -0.31
N ALA A 152 -35.58 -11.97 0.91
CA ALA A 152 -36.41 -10.89 1.46
C ALA A 152 -35.62 -9.60 1.74
N TRP A 153 -34.31 -9.69 1.96
CA TRP A 153 -33.42 -8.54 2.08
C TRP A 153 -33.16 -7.94 0.70
N LEU A 154 -32.74 -8.75 -0.27
CA LEU A 154 -32.52 -8.35 -1.67
C LEU A 154 -33.74 -7.67 -2.29
N GLU A 155 -34.96 -8.16 -2.03
CA GLU A 155 -36.21 -7.56 -2.52
C GLU A 155 -36.52 -6.16 -1.95
N LYS A 156 -35.89 -5.80 -0.83
CA LYS A 156 -36.07 -4.50 -0.16
C LYS A 156 -35.02 -3.47 -0.53
N LEU A 157 -33.96 -3.88 -1.23
CA LEU A 157 -32.92 -2.97 -1.63
C LEU A 157 -33.39 -2.07 -2.76
N ASP A 158 -32.97 -0.83 -2.72
CA ASP A 158 -33.10 0.08 -3.84
C ASP A 158 -32.12 -0.31 -4.97
N GLU A 159 -32.24 0.36 -6.11
CA GLU A 159 -31.45 0.04 -7.29
C GLU A 159 -29.94 0.26 -7.07
N ARG A 160 -29.56 1.35 -6.40
CA ARG A 160 -28.15 1.65 -6.12
C ARG A 160 -27.56 0.62 -5.16
N SER A 161 -28.27 0.28 -4.09
CA SER A 161 -27.80 -0.74 -3.15
C SER A 161 -27.66 -2.12 -3.82
N SER A 162 -28.58 -2.47 -4.71
CA SER A 162 -28.52 -3.73 -5.46
C SER A 162 -27.30 -3.80 -6.38
N GLU A 163 -26.94 -2.68 -7.03
CA GLU A 163 -25.71 -2.58 -7.82
C GLU A 163 -24.46 -2.72 -6.96
N MET A 164 -24.42 -2.06 -5.79
CA MET A 164 -23.27 -2.15 -4.87
C MET A 164 -23.00 -3.58 -4.41
N ILE A 165 -24.03 -4.33 -4.02
CA ILE A 165 -23.87 -5.72 -3.57
C ILE A 165 -23.26 -6.62 -4.64
N GLN A 166 -23.53 -6.35 -5.92
CA GLN A 166 -22.92 -7.10 -7.01
C GLN A 166 -21.42 -6.83 -7.15
N LYS A 167 -20.95 -5.72 -6.61
CA LYS A 167 -19.56 -5.27 -6.71
C LYS A 167 -18.79 -5.47 -5.41
N LEU A 168 -19.44 -5.93 -4.35
CA LEU A 168 -18.75 -6.35 -3.14
C LEU A 168 -17.94 -7.62 -3.41
N ASP A 169 -16.77 -7.68 -2.78
CA ASP A 169 -16.04 -8.92 -2.60
C ASP A 169 -16.81 -9.89 -1.69
N ARG A 170 -16.34 -11.13 -1.67
CA ARG A 170 -16.94 -12.24 -0.96
C ARG A 170 -17.03 -11.99 0.55
N ALA A 171 -15.96 -11.46 1.15
CA ALA A 171 -15.88 -11.25 2.59
C ALA A 171 -16.87 -10.17 3.05
N ARG A 172 -16.88 -9.01 2.39
CA ARG A 172 -17.84 -7.92 2.67
C ARG A 172 -19.27 -8.34 2.41
N LEU A 173 -19.51 -9.11 1.35
CA LEU A 173 -20.84 -9.63 1.07
C LEU A 173 -21.31 -10.55 2.21
N LYS A 174 -20.43 -11.40 2.74
CA LYS A 174 -20.72 -12.26 3.89
C LYS A 174 -21.03 -11.44 5.15
N GLU A 175 -20.22 -10.43 5.47
CA GLU A 175 -20.48 -9.51 6.60
C GLU A 175 -21.83 -8.80 6.46
N CYS A 176 -22.13 -8.29 5.25
CA CYS A 176 -23.41 -7.66 4.94
C CYS A 176 -24.61 -8.59 5.14
N LEU A 177 -24.43 -9.89 4.90
CA LEU A 177 -25.46 -10.89 5.09
C LEU A 177 -25.63 -11.29 6.56
N GLU A 178 -24.60 -11.12 7.39
CA GLU A 178 -24.66 -11.34 8.84
C GLU A 178 -25.36 -10.18 9.58
N ASP A 179 -25.10 -8.92 9.17
CA ASP A 179 -25.79 -7.73 9.68
C ASP A 179 -26.34 -6.84 8.55
N THR A 180 -27.50 -7.24 8.03
CA THR A 180 -28.18 -6.54 6.94
C THR A 180 -28.59 -5.10 7.24
N GLU A 181 -28.68 -4.70 8.51
CA GLU A 181 -29.05 -3.32 8.86
C GLU A 181 -27.82 -2.43 8.98
N SER A 182 -26.71 -2.92 9.57
CA SER A 182 -25.42 -2.19 9.55
C SER A 182 -24.96 -1.94 8.12
N CYS A 183 -24.95 -3.00 7.30
CA CYS A 183 -24.51 -2.89 5.90
C CYS A 183 -25.34 -1.89 5.09
N LYS A 184 -26.67 -1.78 5.32
CA LYS A 184 -27.48 -0.75 4.65
C LYS A 184 -27.06 0.67 5.02
N GLU A 185 -26.62 0.91 6.24
CA GLU A 185 -26.15 2.22 6.66
C GLU A 185 -24.78 2.53 6.04
N GLU A 186 -23.88 1.55 6.02
CA GLU A 186 -22.55 1.66 5.39
C GLU A 186 -22.65 1.90 3.87
N MET A 187 -23.54 1.17 3.19
CA MET A 187 -23.79 1.33 1.75
C MET A 187 -24.23 2.75 1.35
N LYS A 188 -24.79 3.54 2.27
CA LYS A 188 -25.13 4.94 1.97
C LYS A 188 -23.88 5.80 1.77
N GLN A 189 -22.81 5.45 2.47
CA GLN A 189 -21.50 6.11 2.40
C GLN A 189 -20.66 5.56 1.25
N TRP A 190 -20.94 4.34 0.78
CA TRP A 190 -20.16 3.76 -0.29
C TRP A 190 -20.39 4.44 -1.65
N LYS A 191 -19.33 4.47 -2.45
CA LYS A 191 -19.34 4.95 -3.84
C LYS A 191 -18.87 3.84 -4.75
N ILE A 192 -19.50 3.74 -5.93
CA ILE A 192 -19.02 2.87 -7.00
C ILE A 192 -18.07 3.70 -7.85
N ASN A 193 -16.79 3.37 -7.79
CA ASN A 193 -15.76 3.98 -8.63
C ASN A 193 -15.47 3.04 -9.80
N VAL A 194 -15.37 3.60 -11.00
CA VAL A 194 -14.98 2.87 -12.21
C VAL A 194 -13.58 3.30 -12.56
N GLU A 195 -12.63 2.39 -12.41
CA GLU A 195 -11.21 2.67 -12.62
C GLU A 195 -10.61 1.63 -13.55
N LYS A 196 -9.55 2.02 -14.25
CA LYS A 196 -8.76 1.04 -15.00
C LYS A 196 -7.97 0.19 -14.04
N VAL A 197 -7.93 -1.11 -14.31
CA VAL A 197 -7.15 -2.07 -13.52
C VAL A 197 -5.70 -1.64 -13.36
N GLY A 198 -5.07 -1.13 -14.44
CA GLY A 198 -3.70 -0.64 -14.41
C GLY A 198 -3.46 0.55 -13.46
N GLU A 199 -4.44 1.45 -13.33
CA GLU A 199 -4.42 2.63 -12.45
C GLU A 199 -4.67 2.22 -10.99
N ARG A 200 -5.48 1.18 -10.77
CA ARG A 200 -5.70 0.61 -9.45
C ARG A 200 -4.47 -0.12 -8.89
N ILE A 201 -3.76 -0.85 -9.77
CA ILE A 201 -2.56 -1.60 -9.36
C ILE A 201 -1.38 -0.66 -9.13
N ARG A 202 -1.26 0.41 -9.94
CA ARG A 202 -0.12 1.35 -9.94
C ARG A 202 -0.60 2.77 -9.82
N GLU A 203 -0.08 3.49 -8.83
CA GLU A 203 -0.32 4.93 -8.65
C GLU A 203 0.40 5.76 -9.72
N ARG A 204 1.46 5.23 -10.34
CA ARG A 204 2.16 5.88 -11.46
C ARG A 204 2.67 4.89 -12.50
N VAL A 205 2.80 5.38 -13.73
CA VAL A 205 3.29 4.59 -14.86
C VAL A 205 4.78 4.84 -15.08
N ILE A 206 5.60 3.83 -14.82
CA ILE A 206 7.04 3.88 -15.08
C ILE A 206 7.35 3.11 -16.36
N GLU A 207 8.09 3.73 -17.27
CA GLU A 207 8.54 3.03 -18.47
C GLU A 207 9.36 1.79 -18.09
N LYS A 208 9.05 0.62 -18.67
CA LYS A 208 9.73 -0.66 -18.35
C LYS A 208 11.27 -0.58 -18.41
N SER A 209 11.81 0.25 -19.31
CA SER A 209 13.26 0.50 -19.41
C SER A 209 13.82 1.21 -18.18
N LYS A 210 13.12 2.25 -17.68
CA LYS A 210 13.46 2.97 -16.45
C LYS A 210 13.28 2.09 -15.22
N LEU A 211 12.22 1.29 -15.15
CA LEU A 211 12.03 0.33 -14.06
C LEU A 211 13.17 -0.70 -13.98
N LEU A 212 13.61 -1.21 -15.14
CA LEU A 212 14.78 -2.10 -15.20
C LEU A 212 16.07 -1.37 -14.80
N GLU A 213 16.24 -0.12 -15.21
CA GLU A 213 17.38 0.72 -14.81
C GLU A 213 17.40 0.94 -13.28
N ALA A 214 16.28 1.33 -12.68
CA ALA A 214 16.13 1.54 -11.24
C ALA A 214 16.44 0.25 -10.45
N ASN A 215 15.94 -0.90 -10.93
CA ASN A 215 16.28 -2.20 -10.33
C ASN A 215 17.77 -2.54 -10.43
N ASN A 216 18.42 -2.24 -11.54
CA ASN A 216 19.88 -2.42 -11.68
C ASN A 216 20.67 -1.46 -10.78
N LYS A 217 20.22 -0.20 -10.65
CA LYS A 217 20.77 0.78 -9.70
C LYS A 217 20.67 0.25 -8.27
N PHE A 218 19.53 -0.31 -7.88
CA PHE A 218 19.34 -0.93 -6.56
C PHE A 218 20.33 -2.07 -6.31
N LEU A 219 20.49 -2.99 -7.26
CA LEU A 219 21.45 -4.10 -7.11
C LEU A 219 22.88 -3.60 -6.96
N ARG A 220 23.27 -2.57 -7.72
CA ARG A 220 24.58 -1.92 -7.60
C ARG A 220 24.74 -1.24 -6.23
N ALA A 221 23.82 -0.38 -5.83
CA ALA A 221 23.84 0.32 -4.55
C ALA A 221 23.86 -0.65 -3.37
N ASN A 222 23.13 -1.77 -3.45
CA ASN A 222 23.15 -2.79 -2.42
C ASN A 222 24.54 -3.46 -2.28
N ASN A 223 25.22 -3.76 -3.39
CA ASN A 223 26.58 -4.29 -3.34
C ASN A 223 27.57 -3.27 -2.76
N GLN A 224 27.48 -2.01 -3.20
CA GLN A 224 28.32 -0.92 -2.69
C GLN A 224 28.09 -0.67 -1.19
N TYR A 225 26.84 -0.72 -0.72
CA TYR A 225 26.50 -0.66 0.70
C TYR A 225 27.17 -1.79 1.50
N LEU A 226 27.13 -3.03 1.00
CA LEU A 226 27.78 -4.16 1.66
C LEU A 226 29.31 -4.00 1.69
N GLU A 227 29.92 -3.49 0.63
CA GLU A 227 31.35 -3.18 0.57
C GLU A 227 31.72 -2.08 1.57
N ALA A 228 31.01 -0.95 1.54
CA ALA A 228 31.21 0.19 2.45
C ALA A 228 31.02 -0.22 3.93
N LYS A 229 30.00 -1.05 4.22
CA LYS A 229 29.79 -1.62 5.56
C LYS A 229 30.99 -2.44 6.03
N ASN A 230 31.54 -3.30 5.18
CA ASN A 230 32.71 -4.11 5.53
C ASN A 230 33.96 -3.26 5.71
N LEU A 231 34.14 -2.22 4.88
CA LEU A 231 35.24 -1.28 5.00
C LEU A 231 35.18 -0.52 6.33
N GLN A 232 34.02 0.04 6.65
CA GLN A 232 33.75 0.74 7.91
C GLN A 232 34.03 -0.16 9.12
N LEU A 233 33.57 -1.42 9.10
CA LEU A 233 33.86 -2.36 10.18
C LEU A 233 35.35 -2.63 10.36
N ARG A 234 36.15 -2.67 9.29
CA ARG A 234 37.60 -2.85 9.38
C ARG A 234 38.27 -1.60 9.97
N ALA A 235 37.98 -0.42 9.42
CA ALA A 235 38.53 0.84 9.88
C ALA A 235 38.23 1.07 11.38
N ARG A 236 36.98 0.85 11.80
CA ARG A 236 36.57 0.92 13.21
C ARG A 236 37.38 0.01 14.12
N ASN A 237 37.61 -1.24 13.71
CA ASN A 237 38.37 -2.20 14.52
C ASN A 237 39.85 -1.80 14.64
N GLU A 238 40.44 -1.24 13.58
CA GLU A 238 41.81 -0.70 13.62
C GLU A 238 41.91 0.51 14.56
N PHE A 239 40.96 1.45 14.45
CA PHE A 239 40.86 2.59 15.34
C PHE A 239 40.74 2.16 16.82
N LEU A 240 39.85 1.21 17.13
CA LEU A 240 39.66 0.73 18.50
C LEU A 240 40.92 0.04 19.07
N ARG A 241 41.66 -0.70 18.25
CA ARG A 241 42.93 -1.31 18.67
C ARG A 241 43.99 -0.27 18.98
N LEU A 242 44.15 0.74 18.14
CA LEU A 242 45.09 1.84 18.40
C LEU A 242 44.70 2.62 19.65
N LYS A 243 43.39 2.80 19.88
CA LYS A 243 42.90 3.45 21.10
C LYS A 243 43.28 2.66 22.35
N GLU A 244 43.13 1.34 22.35
CA GLU A 244 43.57 0.48 23.45
C GLU A 244 45.09 0.55 23.68
N HIS A 245 45.89 0.60 22.60
CA HIS A 245 47.34 0.79 22.69
C HIS A 245 47.72 2.16 23.26
N LEU A 246 46.98 3.22 22.93
CA LEU A 246 47.21 4.56 23.47
C LEU A 246 46.96 4.57 24.98
N GLU A 247 45.85 3.98 25.44
CA GLU A 247 45.51 3.86 26.86
C GLU A 247 46.63 3.13 27.64
N GLN A 248 47.17 2.04 27.09
CA GLN A 248 48.31 1.32 27.69
C GLN A 248 49.60 2.17 27.70
N CYS A 249 49.87 2.91 26.63
CA CYS A 249 51.03 3.79 26.53
C CYS A 249 51.01 4.90 27.59
N GLU A 250 49.83 5.49 27.82
CA GLU A 250 49.60 6.52 28.86
C GLU A 250 49.81 5.96 30.27
N GLU A 251 49.41 4.71 30.53
CA GLU A 251 49.62 4.05 31.83
C GLU A 251 51.10 3.74 32.09
N ASP A 252 51.82 3.27 31.07
CA ASP A 252 53.23 2.87 31.17
C ASP A 252 54.21 4.06 31.11
N GLY A 253 53.75 5.25 30.74
CA GLY A 253 54.58 6.46 30.59
C GLY A 253 55.59 6.34 29.45
N GLY A 254 55.22 5.66 28.35
CA GLY A 254 56.09 5.42 27.20
C GLY A 254 56.35 6.67 26.36
N ASP A 255 57.55 6.80 25.80
CA ASP A 255 57.93 7.93 24.94
C ASP A 255 57.24 7.92 23.54
N ASN A 256 56.55 6.83 23.17
CA ASN A 256 55.96 6.64 21.83
C ASN A 256 54.49 7.09 21.72
N CYS A 257 53.87 7.64 22.77
CA CYS A 257 52.43 7.88 22.76
C CYS A 257 52.01 8.92 21.71
N THR A 258 52.85 9.91 21.40
CA THR A 258 52.57 10.93 20.37
C THR A 258 52.44 10.34 18.96
N GLU A 259 53.25 9.34 18.61
CA GLU A 259 53.12 8.65 17.30
C GLU A 259 51.81 7.86 17.23
N ILE A 260 51.38 7.26 18.35
CA ILE A 260 50.09 6.55 18.43
C ILE A 260 48.93 7.54 18.31
N GLU A 261 49.03 8.74 18.89
CA GLU A 261 48.01 9.80 18.76
C GLU A 261 47.84 10.25 17.30
N GLU A 262 48.94 10.45 16.57
CA GLU A 262 48.90 10.79 15.13
C GLU A 262 48.25 9.68 14.30
N GLN A 263 48.63 8.42 14.54
CA GLN A 263 48.01 7.27 13.87
C GLN A 263 46.52 7.11 14.24
N LEU A 264 46.14 7.44 15.47
CA LEU A 264 44.76 7.38 15.93
C LEU A 264 43.89 8.43 15.26
N LEU A 265 44.42 9.64 15.01
CA LEU A 265 43.73 10.67 14.24
C LEU A 265 43.45 10.19 12.82
N GLU A 266 44.47 9.67 12.12
CA GLU A 266 44.32 9.16 10.76
C GLU A 266 43.32 8.00 10.68
N LYS A 267 43.41 7.03 11.58
CA LYS A 267 42.44 5.92 11.64
C LYS A 267 41.04 6.35 12.06
N GLY A 268 40.93 7.44 12.82
CA GLY A 268 39.67 8.08 13.13
C GLY A 268 39.02 8.68 11.88
N LYS A 269 39.80 9.35 11.03
CA LYS A 269 39.33 9.85 9.72
C LYS A 269 38.86 8.71 8.83
N GLU A 270 39.68 7.66 8.67
CA GLU A 270 39.35 6.49 7.85
C GLU A 270 38.02 5.84 8.29
N ASP A 271 37.76 5.68 9.60
CA ASP A 271 36.50 5.10 10.09
C ASP A 271 35.30 6.01 9.83
N LEU A 272 35.43 7.32 10.07
CA LEU A 272 34.33 8.27 9.87
C LEU A 272 34.00 8.49 8.40
N ILE A 273 35.00 8.55 7.51
CA ILE A 273 34.80 8.57 6.06
C ILE A 273 34.08 7.29 5.61
N ALA A 274 34.54 6.12 6.06
CA ALA A 274 33.90 4.86 5.71
C ALA A 274 32.47 4.74 6.29
N LEU A 275 32.21 5.38 7.45
CA LEU A 275 30.86 5.51 8.00
C LEU A 275 29.97 6.38 7.12
N ALA A 276 30.42 7.58 6.73
CA ALA A 276 29.67 8.45 5.82
C ALA A 276 29.36 7.74 4.49
N ASP A 277 30.35 7.07 3.89
CA ASP A 277 30.17 6.28 2.66
C ASP A 277 29.12 5.19 2.84
N ARG A 278 29.15 4.45 3.96
CA ARG A 278 28.14 3.42 4.25
C ARG A 278 26.74 4.01 4.34
N LEU A 279 26.60 5.20 4.94
CA LEU A 279 25.32 5.89 5.10
C LEU A 279 24.79 6.40 3.76
N ILE A 280 25.64 7.03 2.94
CA ILE A 280 25.30 7.45 1.56
C ILE A 280 24.80 6.25 0.75
N GLN A 281 25.54 5.13 0.78
CA GLN A 281 25.16 3.92 0.04
C GLN A 281 23.86 3.28 0.58
N HIS A 282 23.54 3.47 1.86
CA HIS A 282 22.25 3.04 2.40
C HIS A 282 21.11 3.88 1.83
N LEU A 283 21.29 5.19 1.74
CA LEU A 283 20.33 6.13 1.17
C LEU A 283 20.13 5.92 -0.33
N GLU A 284 21.19 5.73 -1.11
CA GLU A 284 21.09 5.41 -2.55
C GLU A 284 20.30 4.12 -2.80
N LYS A 285 20.43 3.13 -1.92
CA LYS A 285 19.65 1.89 -1.98
C LYS A 285 18.16 2.16 -1.76
N ILE A 286 17.80 3.04 -0.84
CA ILE A 286 16.40 3.44 -0.60
C ILE A 286 15.89 4.25 -1.80
N LYS A 287 16.65 5.25 -2.26
CA LYS A 287 16.32 6.06 -3.44
C LYS A 287 15.99 5.21 -4.66
N SER A 288 16.84 4.24 -5.00
CA SER A 288 16.58 3.35 -6.13
C SER A 288 15.33 2.47 -5.99
N LYS A 289 14.89 2.18 -4.76
CA LYS A 289 13.62 1.49 -4.50
C LYS A 289 12.42 2.42 -4.63
N VAL A 290 12.55 3.67 -4.18
CA VAL A 290 11.55 4.71 -4.42
C VAL A 290 11.41 4.94 -5.93
N GLU A 291 12.49 5.10 -6.68
CA GLU A 291 12.49 5.25 -8.15
C GLU A 291 11.81 4.08 -8.90
N ALA A 292 11.81 2.88 -8.31
CA ALA A 292 11.24 1.67 -8.91
C ALA A 292 9.80 1.37 -8.44
N ALA A 293 9.26 2.13 -7.49
CA ALA A 293 7.95 1.86 -6.92
C ALA A 293 6.85 2.47 -7.81
N GLU A 294 6.14 1.63 -8.56
CA GLU A 294 4.99 2.05 -9.39
C GLU A 294 3.72 2.30 -8.56
N ASN A 295 3.65 1.76 -7.35
CA ASN A 295 2.49 1.85 -6.47
C ASN A 295 2.60 3.03 -5.48
N LEU A 296 3.44 3.99 -5.79
CA LEU A 296 3.66 5.19 -4.98
C LEU A 296 3.37 6.40 -5.86
N ASP A 297 2.58 7.33 -5.33
CA ASP A 297 2.28 8.61 -5.97
C ASP A 297 3.56 9.34 -6.40
N GLU A 298 3.47 10.04 -7.54
CA GLU A 298 4.64 10.70 -8.15
C GLU A 298 5.16 11.83 -7.26
N ALA A 299 4.27 12.64 -6.66
CA ALA A 299 4.69 13.75 -5.81
C ALA A 299 5.32 13.25 -4.51
N ASP A 300 4.74 12.21 -3.90
CA ASP A 300 5.33 11.50 -2.75
C ASP A 300 6.73 10.95 -3.09
N ALA A 301 6.88 10.30 -4.25
CA ALA A 301 8.14 9.72 -4.68
C ALA A 301 9.22 10.78 -4.93
N GLU A 302 8.87 11.89 -5.60
CA GLU A 302 9.77 13.02 -5.85
C GLU A 302 10.23 13.64 -4.52
N ALA A 303 9.31 13.94 -3.60
CA ALA A 303 9.63 14.51 -2.29
C ALA A 303 10.59 13.62 -1.48
N MET A 304 10.39 12.29 -1.50
CA MET A 304 11.30 11.35 -0.85
C MET A 304 12.69 11.35 -1.50
N ILE A 305 12.76 11.40 -2.83
CA ILE A 305 14.03 11.42 -3.57
C ILE A 305 14.81 12.71 -3.27
N GLU A 306 14.15 13.86 -3.31
CA GLU A 306 14.77 15.16 -3.01
C GLU A 306 15.34 15.20 -1.59
N ASN A 307 14.56 14.74 -0.61
CA ASN A 307 15.01 14.69 0.79
C ASN A 307 16.19 13.71 0.98
N ILE A 308 16.19 12.57 0.28
CA ILE A 308 17.32 11.64 0.29
C ILE A 308 18.58 12.30 -0.32
N ASP A 309 18.45 13.00 -1.44
CA ASP A 309 19.56 13.67 -2.10
C ASP A 309 20.15 14.79 -1.24
N GLU A 310 19.31 15.51 -0.51
CA GLU A 310 19.75 16.51 0.46
C GLU A 310 20.62 15.88 1.56
N TYR A 311 20.18 14.78 2.17
CA TYR A 311 20.98 14.08 3.18
C TYR A 311 22.27 13.49 2.61
N ILE A 312 22.26 12.97 1.38
CA ILE A 312 23.48 12.52 0.70
C ILE A 312 24.47 13.68 0.57
N SER A 313 24.02 14.85 0.11
CA SER A 313 24.88 16.04 -0.01
C SER A 313 25.45 16.46 1.35
N GLN A 314 24.64 16.47 2.42
CA GLN A 314 25.11 16.85 3.76
C GLN A 314 26.14 15.85 4.32
N LEU A 315 26.02 14.56 4.00
CA LEU A 315 27.01 13.54 4.37
C LEU A 315 28.30 13.67 3.57
N GLU A 316 28.22 14.08 2.30
CA GLU A 316 29.41 14.39 1.49
C GLU A 316 30.17 15.59 2.06
N ASP A 317 29.47 16.67 2.42
CA ASP A 317 30.09 17.83 3.08
C ASP A 317 30.74 17.43 4.42
N ALA A 318 30.03 16.67 5.26
CA ALA A 318 30.57 16.21 6.54
C ALA A 318 31.77 15.25 6.37
N LYS A 319 31.82 14.52 5.26
CA LYS A 319 32.97 13.67 4.90
C LYS A 319 34.19 14.51 4.51
N ASP A 320 34.00 15.61 3.78
CA ASP A 320 35.07 16.55 3.46
C ASP A 320 35.62 17.24 4.73
N ASP A 321 34.75 17.57 5.69
CA ASP A 321 35.17 18.10 7.00
C ASP A 321 36.03 17.10 7.78
N VAL A 322 35.72 15.80 7.72
CA VAL A 322 36.55 14.74 8.32
C VAL A 322 37.93 14.67 7.67
N ASP A 323 38.00 14.75 6.34
CA ASP A 323 39.28 14.71 5.61
C ASP A 323 40.16 15.92 5.96
N ALA A 324 39.54 17.11 6.09
CA ALA A 324 40.22 18.36 6.41
C ALA A 324 40.66 18.51 7.88
N ALA A 325 40.14 17.70 8.81
CA ALA A 325 40.43 17.85 10.23
C ALA A 325 41.91 17.61 10.58
N ASP A 326 42.62 18.60 11.11
CA ASP A 326 44.03 18.46 11.50
C ASP A 326 44.19 18.11 12.98
N THR A 327 43.10 18.24 13.75
CA THR A 327 43.08 18.05 15.20
C THR A 327 41.98 17.09 15.65
N LYS A 328 42.14 16.55 16.86
CA LYS A 328 41.15 15.66 17.48
C LYS A 328 39.83 16.37 17.73
N GLU A 329 39.88 17.66 18.07
CA GLU A 329 38.72 18.51 18.29
C GLU A 329 37.91 18.69 17.00
N GLU A 330 38.56 19.04 15.88
CA GLU A 330 37.92 19.16 14.57
C GLU A 330 37.32 17.81 14.13
N LEU A 331 38.07 16.72 14.29
CA LEU A 331 37.57 15.38 13.95
C LEU A 331 36.33 15.00 14.78
N LYS A 332 36.29 15.40 16.05
CA LYS A 332 35.15 15.16 16.93
C LYS A 332 33.93 15.99 16.53
N GLU A 333 34.13 17.24 16.11
CA GLU A 333 33.05 18.09 15.60
C GLU A 333 32.45 17.49 14.32
N ALA A 334 33.30 17.07 13.37
CA ALA A 334 32.85 16.38 12.16
C ALA A 334 32.12 15.06 12.46
N ALA A 335 32.63 14.26 13.41
CA ALA A 335 31.97 13.04 13.87
C ALA A 335 30.58 13.31 14.47
N GLN A 336 30.45 14.40 15.24
CA GLN A 336 29.18 14.82 15.82
C GLN A 336 28.19 15.23 14.72
N ALA A 337 28.64 15.97 13.70
CA ALA A 337 27.82 16.33 12.55
C ALA A 337 27.28 15.09 11.82
N ILE A 338 28.14 14.10 11.51
CA ILE A 338 27.70 12.82 10.91
C ILE A 338 26.69 12.11 11.81
N SER A 339 26.91 12.10 13.13
CA SER A 339 25.99 11.45 14.07
C SER A 339 24.64 12.15 14.11
N ASP A 340 24.61 13.48 14.12
CA ASP A 340 23.37 14.25 14.17
C ASP A 340 22.58 14.10 12.87
N LEU A 341 23.26 14.15 11.72
CA LEU A 341 22.68 13.83 10.41
C LEU A 341 22.08 12.41 10.39
N TRP A 342 22.81 11.41 10.91
CA TRP A 342 22.28 10.06 10.97
C TRP A 342 21.04 9.94 11.86
N ASN A 343 21.07 10.55 13.05
CA ASN A 343 19.94 10.48 13.97
C ASN A 343 18.67 11.10 13.37
N ASP A 344 18.82 12.18 12.60
CA ASP A 344 17.69 12.80 11.92
C ASP A 344 17.22 11.96 10.72
N MET A 345 18.12 11.56 9.83
CA MET A 345 17.79 10.80 8.63
C MET A 345 17.36 9.35 8.91
N GLU A 346 17.75 8.75 10.04
CA GLU A 346 17.41 7.35 10.36
C GLU A 346 15.90 7.13 10.38
N TYR A 347 15.14 8.09 10.91
CA TYR A 347 13.67 8.05 10.90
C TYR A 347 13.13 8.07 9.47
N TYR A 348 13.58 9.01 8.64
CA TYR A 348 13.14 9.15 7.26
C TYR A 348 13.53 7.93 6.41
N ALA A 349 14.76 7.44 6.54
CA ALA A 349 15.22 6.25 5.85
C ALA A 349 14.35 5.02 6.17
N LYS A 350 13.97 4.82 7.44
CA LYS A 350 13.04 3.76 7.83
C LYS A 350 11.66 4.00 7.24
N ARG A 351 11.11 5.20 7.43
CA ARG A 351 9.76 5.54 6.93
C ARG A 351 9.65 5.36 5.41
N TYR A 352 10.60 5.85 4.62
CA TYR A 352 10.61 5.71 3.17
C TYR A 352 10.72 4.25 2.74
N ALA A 353 11.60 3.47 3.39
CA ALA A 353 11.70 2.04 3.12
C ALA A 353 10.38 1.32 3.41
N GLU A 354 9.74 1.62 4.54
CA GLU A 354 8.46 1.01 4.91
C GLU A 354 7.30 1.48 4.02
N ARG A 355 7.29 2.75 3.60
CA ARG A 355 6.29 3.29 2.65
C ARG A 355 6.37 2.59 1.29
N VAL A 356 7.58 2.31 0.79
CA VAL A 356 7.76 1.51 -0.44
C VAL A 356 7.25 0.08 -0.25
N ILE A 357 7.48 -0.55 0.90
CA ILE A 357 6.97 -1.90 1.19
C ILE A 357 5.45 -1.87 1.28
N HIS A 358 4.86 -0.91 1.98
CA HIS A 358 3.42 -0.73 2.11
C HIS A 358 2.74 -0.55 0.74
N ALA A 359 3.28 0.34 -0.10
CA ALA A 359 2.85 0.54 -1.49
C ALA A 359 2.92 -0.76 -2.31
N TYR A 360 4.00 -1.54 -2.16
CA TYR A 360 4.12 -2.85 -2.79
C TYR A 360 3.05 -3.83 -2.30
N THR A 361 2.85 -3.95 -0.98
CA THR A 361 1.83 -4.80 -0.35
C THR A 361 0.44 -4.44 -0.86
N ARG A 362 0.09 -3.15 -0.93
CA ARG A 362 -1.17 -2.65 -1.49
C ARG A 362 -1.38 -3.13 -2.93
N GLY A 363 -0.37 -2.99 -3.79
CA GLY A 363 -0.49 -3.47 -5.17
C GLY A 363 -0.53 -5.00 -5.32
N VAL A 364 -0.09 -5.78 -4.33
CA VAL A 364 -0.32 -7.24 -4.29
C VAL A 364 -1.76 -7.51 -3.86
N PHE A 365 -2.24 -6.84 -2.82
CA PHE A 365 -3.62 -6.92 -2.34
C PHE A 365 -4.64 -6.63 -3.45
N VAL A 366 -4.48 -5.51 -4.16
CA VAL A 366 -5.37 -5.14 -5.29
C VAL A 366 -5.42 -6.24 -6.35
N ARG A 367 -4.27 -6.84 -6.69
CA ARG A 367 -4.22 -7.95 -7.65
C ARG A 367 -4.94 -9.19 -7.12
N SER A 368 -4.83 -9.47 -5.83
CA SER A 368 -5.53 -10.58 -5.22
C SER A 368 -7.05 -10.39 -5.23
N GLU A 369 -7.56 -9.18 -4.97
CA GLU A 369 -9.00 -8.88 -5.08
C GLU A 369 -9.52 -9.07 -6.51
N LEU A 370 -8.75 -8.62 -7.51
CA LEU A 370 -9.11 -8.84 -8.92
C LEU A 370 -9.13 -10.33 -9.29
N LEU A 371 -8.22 -11.12 -8.72
CA LEU A 371 -8.19 -12.57 -8.89
C LEU A 371 -9.38 -13.25 -8.21
N GLU A 372 -9.83 -12.76 -7.06
CA GLU A 372 -11.04 -13.25 -6.37
C GLU A 372 -12.25 -13.20 -7.30
N GLY A 373 -12.53 -12.04 -7.91
CA GLY A 373 -13.64 -11.89 -8.85
C GLY A 373 -13.54 -12.84 -10.05
N LYS A 374 -12.33 -13.00 -10.62
CA LYS A 374 -12.09 -13.95 -11.72
C LYS A 374 -12.34 -15.41 -11.31
N LEU A 375 -12.00 -15.77 -10.07
CA LEU A 375 -12.25 -17.11 -9.53
C LEU A 375 -13.76 -17.32 -9.34
N GLU A 376 -14.49 -16.35 -8.83
CA GLU A 376 -15.96 -16.43 -8.68
C GLU A 376 -16.66 -16.66 -10.03
N ASP A 377 -16.26 -15.91 -11.07
CA ASP A 377 -16.74 -16.09 -12.44
C ASP A 377 -16.43 -17.50 -12.95
N MET A 378 -15.26 -18.02 -12.61
CA MET A 378 -14.86 -19.37 -13.01
C MET A 378 -15.68 -20.46 -12.31
N LEU A 379 -15.95 -20.31 -11.02
CA LEU A 379 -16.82 -21.24 -10.29
C LEU A 379 -18.24 -21.23 -10.86
N ALA A 380 -18.77 -20.06 -11.24
CA ALA A 380 -20.05 -19.97 -11.94
C ALA A 380 -20.04 -20.76 -13.26
N ARG A 381 -18.99 -20.64 -14.08
CA ARG A 381 -18.86 -21.43 -15.32
C ARG A 381 -18.76 -22.93 -15.07
N LEU A 382 -18.08 -23.36 -14.00
CA LEU A 382 -17.98 -24.78 -13.64
C LEU A 382 -19.35 -25.35 -13.22
N GLU A 383 -20.11 -24.60 -12.42
CA GLU A 383 -21.48 -24.97 -12.02
C GLU A 383 -22.41 -25.10 -13.22
N GLU A 384 -22.36 -24.16 -14.17
CA GLU A 384 -23.14 -24.24 -15.41
C GLU A 384 -22.84 -25.50 -16.22
N LYS A 385 -21.60 -25.99 -16.15
CA LYS A 385 -21.16 -27.25 -16.76
C LYS A 385 -21.58 -28.48 -15.96
N GLY A 386 -22.23 -28.30 -14.80
CA GLY A 386 -22.63 -29.37 -13.90
C GLY A 386 -21.45 -30.00 -13.15
N ILE A 387 -20.32 -29.29 -13.07
CA ILE A 387 -19.17 -29.68 -12.25
C ILE A 387 -19.44 -29.18 -10.84
N SER A 388 -19.23 -30.04 -9.84
CA SER A 388 -19.40 -29.69 -8.44
C SER A 388 -18.31 -28.72 -8.00
N THR A 389 -18.69 -27.57 -7.45
CA THR A 389 -17.78 -26.51 -6.97
C THR A 389 -17.63 -26.45 -5.45
N SER A 390 -18.36 -27.26 -4.68
CA SER A 390 -18.40 -27.15 -3.20
C SER A 390 -17.02 -27.10 -2.52
N GLU A 391 -16.05 -27.92 -2.93
CA GLU A 391 -14.70 -27.88 -2.33
C GLU A 391 -13.91 -26.64 -2.76
N LEU A 392 -14.16 -26.11 -3.96
CA LEU A 392 -13.56 -24.88 -4.45
C LEU A 392 -14.18 -23.64 -3.79
N GLU A 393 -15.47 -23.70 -3.44
CA GLU A 393 -16.15 -22.63 -2.72
C GLU A 393 -15.56 -22.46 -1.32
N ASP A 394 -15.32 -23.56 -0.59
CA ASP A 394 -14.68 -23.53 0.72
C ASP A 394 -13.27 -22.92 0.63
N LEU A 395 -12.47 -23.31 -0.38
CA LEU A 395 -11.15 -22.72 -0.61
C LEU A 395 -11.23 -21.24 -1.00
N LEU A 396 -12.24 -20.83 -1.77
CA LEU A 396 -12.42 -19.43 -2.13
C LEU A 396 -12.88 -18.58 -0.93
N ASP A 397 -13.67 -19.15 -0.01
CA ASP A 397 -13.99 -18.52 1.27
C ASP A 397 -12.71 -18.26 2.09
N ASP A 398 -11.86 -19.28 2.26
CA ASP A 398 -10.59 -19.15 2.98
C ASP A 398 -9.65 -18.12 2.30
N PHE A 399 -9.62 -18.10 0.96
CA PHE A 399 -8.87 -17.10 0.20
C PHE A 399 -9.36 -15.69 0.52
N SER A 400 -10.68 -15.48 0.46
CA SER A 400 -11.32 -14.17 0.64
C SER A 400 -11.15 -13.65 2.07
N GLU A 401 -11.20 -14.53 3.08
CA GLU A 401 -10.93 -14.17 4.48
C GLU A 401 -9.52 -13.59 4.66
N HIS A 402 -8.50 -14.17 4.02
CA HIS A 402 -7.15 -13.62 4.08
C HIS A 402 -6.96 -12.33 3.27
N ILE A 403 -7.72 -12.12 2.20
CA ILE A 403 -7.71 -10.85 1.46
C ILE A 403 -8.32 -9.73 2.31
N ASP A 404 -9.41 -10.02 3.01
CA ASP A 404 -10.06 -9.08 3.93
C ASP A 404 -9.18 -8.78 5.14
N GLU A 405 -8.55 -9.79 5.76
CA GLU A 405 -7.55 -9.57 6.81
C GLU A 405 -6.41 -8.66 6.31
N ALA A 406 -5.91 -8.89 5.10
CA ALA A 406 -4.87 -8.04 4.53
C ALA A 406 -5.36 -6.59 4.30
N ARG A 407 -6.61 -6.41 3.86
CA ARG A 407 -7.23 -5.10 3.64
C ARG A 407 -7.25 -4.28 4.93
N ASP A 408 -7.77 -4.84 6.00
CA ASP A 408 -7.89 -4.17 7.30
C ASP A 408 -6.51 -3.75 7.81
N LYS A 409 -5.54 -4.67 7.74
CA LYS A 409 -4.17 -4.41 8.17
C LYS A 409 -3.47 -3.35 7.33
N ILE A 410 -3.72 -3.30 6.02
CA ILE A 410 -3.22 -2.23 5.14
C ILE A 410 -3.84 -0.89 5.53
N LYS A 411 -5.15 -0.84 5.76
CA LYS A 411 -5.84 0.39 6.17
C LYS A 411 -5.30 0.93 7.50
N GLU A 412 -5.31 0.10 8.55
CA GLU A 412 -4.76 0.48 9.87
C GLU A 412 -3.28 0.88 9.79
N SER A 413 -2.48 0.18 8.96
CA SER A 413 -1.07 0.54 8.72
C SER A 413 -0.94 1.93 8.08
N SER A 414 -1.77 2.25 7.10
CA SER A 414 -1.80 3.56 6.43
C SER A 414 -2.13 4.69 7.40
N ASP A 415 -3.14 4.50 8.25
CA ASP A 415 -3.55 5.48 9.26
C ASP A 415 -2.39 5.77 10.23
N LEU A 416 -1.72 4.72 10.72
CA LEU A 416 -0.56 4.87 11.61
C LEU A 416 0.65 5.53 10.92
N PHE A 417 0.84 5.35 9.61
CA PHE A 417 1.87 6.09 8.86
C PHE A 417 1.57 7.58 8.79
N ASN A 418 0.31 7.95 8.59
CA ASN A 418 -0.14 9.34 8.55
C ASN A 418 -0.01 9.99 9.94
N GLU A 419 -0.47 9.31 10.99
CA GLU A 419 -0.27 9.77 12.38
C GLU A 419 1.23 9.96 12.69
N ALA A 420 2.09 9.00 12.30
CA ALA A 420 3.54 9.11 12.50
C ALA A 420 4.15 10.31 11.77
N LYS A 421 3.65 10.65 10.56
CA LYS A 421 4.07 11.83 9.79
C LYS A 421 3.71 13.12 10.53
N GLU A 422 2.49 13.23 11.03
CA GLU A 422 1.98 14.40 11.75
C GLU A 422 2.69 14.62 13.09
N LEU A 423 2.87 13.56 13.88
CA LEU A 423 3.61 13.60 15.14
C LEU A 423 5.06 14.04 14.93
N ARG A 424 5.70 13.59 13.84
CA ARG A 424 7.04 14.04 13.47
C ARG A 424 7.07 15.54 13.17
N ALA A 425 6.08 16.04 12.43
CA ALA A 425 5.98 17.46 12.07
C ALA A 425 5.76 18.38 13.28
N THR A 426 5.06 17.89 14.32
CA THR A 426 4.81 18.62 15.56
C THR A 426 5.95 18.50 16.59
N GLY A 427 6.95 17.65 16.32
CA GLY A 427 8.13 17.44 17.15
C GLY A 427 8.00 16.34 18.21
N ASP A 428 6.94 15.53 18.16
CA ASP A 428 6.79 14.35 19.03
C ASP A 428 7.52 13.13 18.43
N TYR A 429 8.84 13.14 18.57
CA TYR A 429 9.73 12.18 17.92
C TYR A 429 9.58 10.74 18.42
N GLU A 430 9.29 10.54 19.71
CA GLU A 430 9.19 9.20 20.29
C GLU A 430 7.85 8.56 19.95
N GLU A 431 6.74 9.30 20.01
CA GLU A 431 5.43 8.78 19.63
C GLU A 431 5.37 8.50 18.12
N ALA A 432 5.93 9.39 17.29
CA ALA A 432 6.05 9.16 15.85
C ALA A 432 6.81 7.85 15.52
N LYS A 433 7.84 7.52 16.30
CA LYS A 433 8.61 6.29 16.13
C LYS A 433 7.83 5.06 16.56
N GLU A 434 7.08 5.14 17.67
CA GLU A 434 6.21 4.05 18.11
C GLU A 434 5.14 3.73 17.06
N LYS A 435 4.45 4.75 16.55
CA LYS A 435 3.44 4.62 15.50
C LYS A 435 4.01 4.01 14.22
N LEU A 436 5.22 4.43 13.82
CA LEU A 436 5.92 3.85 12.66
C LEU A 436 6.22 2.35 12.86
N GLU A 437 6.63 1.92 14.06
CA GLU A 437 6.88 0.50 14.33
C GLU A 437 5.58 -0.33 14.38
N GLN A 438 4.48 0.25 14.88
CA GLN A 438 3.16 -0.37 14.83
C GLN A 438 2.66 -0.53 13.39
N ALA A 439 2.75 0.53 12.57
CA ALA A 439 2.40 0.52 11.16
C ALA A 439 3.15 -0.57 10.38
N LYS A 440 4.44 -0.71 10.68
CA LYS A 440 5.32 -1.72 10.11
C LYS A 440 4.91 -3.14 10.48
N GLU A 441 4.49 -3.38 11.72
CA GLU A 441 4.03 -4.70 12.14
C GLU A 441 2.73 -5.08 11.43
N LEU A 442 1.76 -4.17 11.35
CA LEU A 442 0.52 -4.40 10.60
C LEU A 442 0.78 -4.68 9.12
N ASN A 443 1.72 -3.96 8.49
CA ASN A 443 2.09 -4.22 7.10
C ASN A 443 2.73 -5.61 6.90
N ARG A 444 3.43 -6.14 7.92
CA ARG A 444 3.95 -7.52 7.89
C ARG A 444 2.81 -8.53 8.02
N GLU A 445 1.89 -8.30 8.93
CA GLU A 445 0.69 -9.12 9.11
C GLU A 445 -0.11 -9.17 7.80
N ALA A 446 -0.37 -8.02 7.17
CA ALA A 446 -1.02 -7.94 5.86
C ALA A 446 -0.29 -8.77 4.79
N HIS A 447 1.04 -8.62 4.70
CA HIS A 447 1.84 -9.36 3.75
C HIS A 447 1.84 -10.88 4.02
N ASP A 448 1.82 -11.30 5.28
CA ASP A 448 1.74 -12.71 5.63
C ASP A 448 0.34 -13.29 5.34
N ALA A 449 -0.75 -12.54 5.56
CA ALA A 449 -2.09 -12.91 5.11
C ALA A 449 -2.14 -13.09 3.58
N LEU A 450 -1.56 -12.15 2.81
CA LEU A 450 -1.46 -12.28 1.34
C LEU A 450 -0.64 -13.49 0.88
N LYS A 451 0.37 -13.93 1.64
CA LYS A 451 1.09 -15.17 1.34
C LYS A 451 0.21 -16.40 1.56
N GLU A 452 -0.57 -16.45 2.63
CA GLU A 452 -1.49 -17.56 2.87
C GLU A 452 -2.58 -17.59 1.79
N ALA A 453 -3.16 -16.44 1.45
CA ALA A 453 -4.06 -16.30 0.30
C ALA A 453 -3.42 -16.84 -1.00
N HIS A 454 -2.16 -16.49 -1.28
CA HIS A 454 -1.48 -17.01 -2.46
C HIS A 454 -1.31 -18.54 -2.46
N LYS A 455 -1.09 -19.17 -1.29
CA LYS A 455 -1.02 -20.64 -1.22
C LYS A 455 -2.37 -21.27 -1.55
N ILE A 456 -3.46 -20.71 -1.03
CA ILE A 456 -4.82 -21.16 -1.30
C ILE A 456 -5.17 -20.96 -2.78
N LEU A 457 -4.79 -19.81 -3.37
CA LEU A 457 -4.92 -19.56 -4.80
C LEU A 457 -4.24 -20.66 -5.63
N MET A 458 -3.02 -21.04 -5.29
CA MET A 458 -2.31 -22.11 -6.00
C MET A 458 -3.01 -23.47 -5.87
N GLU A 459 -3.67 -23.73 -4.74
CA GLU A 459 -4.50 -24.92 -4.54
C GLU A 459 -5.79 -24.86 -5.37
N LEU A 460 -6.52 -23.74 -5.35
CA LEU A 460 -7.69 -23.49 -6.22
C LEU A 460 -7.36 -23.72 -7.69
N VAL A 461 -6.27 -23.14 -8.19
CA VAL A 461 -5.82 -23.32 -9.58
C VAL A 461 -5.52 -24.78 -9.89
N ARG A 462 -4.93 -25.53 -8.95
CA ARG A 462 -4.67 -26.96 -9.12
C ARG A 462 -5.98 -27.73 -9.26
N GLU A 463 -6.91 -27.56 -8.32
CA GLU A 463 -8.20 -28.27 -8.31
C GLU A 463 -9.05 -27.94 -9.54
N ILE A 464 -9.06 -26.67 -9.98
CA ILE A 464 -9.73 -26.26 -11.22
C ILE A 464 -9.12 -26.97 -12.43
N ASN A 465 -7.79 -27.03 -12.54
CA ASN A 465 -7.13 -27.72 -13.64
C ASN A 465 -7.40 -29.24 -13.63
N GLU A 466 -7.53 -29.85 -12.46
CA GLU A 466 -7.89 -31.27 -12.31
C GLU A 466 -9.33 -31.56 -12.76
N SER A 467 -10.23 -30.56 -12.69
CA SER A 467 -11.59 -30.64 -13.24
C SER A 467 -11.64 -30.64 -14.78
N GLY A 468 -10.50 -30.37 -15.44
CA GLY A 468 -10.35 -30.34 -16.90
C GLY A 468 -10.61 -28.98 -17.54
N GLU A 469 -10.84 -27.95 -16.73
CA GLU A 469 -10.95 -26.56 -17.16
C GLU A 469 -9.59 -25.86 -17.03
N SER A 470 -9.15 -25.11 -18.03
CA SER A 470 -7.93 -24.31 -17.92
C SER A 470 -8.22 -22.99 -17.22
N CYS A 471 -7.51 -22.72 -16.12
CA CYS A 471 -7.58 -21.48 -15.38
C CYS A 471 -6.56 -20.49 -15.98
N ASP A 472 -6.99 -19.55 -16.83
CA ASP A 472 -6.12 -18.48 -17.34
C ASP A 472 -6.20 -17.26 -16.41
N LEU A 473 -5.40 -17.28 -15.35
CA LEU A 473 -5.28 -16.16 -14.40
C LEU A 473 -4.09 -15.25 -14.70
N ASP A 474 -3.26 -15.62 -15.69
CA ASP A 474 -1.99 -14.96 -15.94
C ASP A 474 -2.18 -13.60 -16.65
N GLU A 475 -3.35 -13.34 -17.21
CA GLU A 475 -3.68 -12.12 -17.95
C GLU A 475 -4.72 -11.29 -17.19
N ILE A 476 -4.28 -10.50 -16.21
CA ILE A 476 -5.02 -9.32 -15.75
C ILE A 476 -4.78 -8.24 -16.80
N ASP A 477 -5.79 -7.97 -17.64
CA ASP A 477 -5.69 -6.89 -18.62
C ASP A 477 -5.72 -5.55 -17.86
N GLU A 478 -4.63 -4.80 -17.98
CA GLU A 478 -4.50 -3.51 -17.30
C GLU A 478 -5.41 -2.43 -17.92
N ASP A 479 -5.91 -2.66 -19.14
CA ASP A 479 -6.85 -1.79 -19.84
C ASP A 479 -8.33 -2.08 -19.49
N ASP A 480 -8.62 -3.16 -18.76
CA ASP A 480 -9.97 -3.46 -18.28
C ASP A 480 -10.45 -2.39 -17.28
N GLU A 481 -11.72 -2.02 -17.38
CA GLU A 481 -12.41 -1.16 -16.41
C GLU A 481 -13.08 -2.04 -15.35
N VAL A 482 -12.82 -1.76 -14.08
CA VAL A 482 -13.44 -2.46 -12.95
C VAL A 482 -14.27 -1.48 -12.13
N GLU A 483 -15.50 -1.89 -11.82
CA GLU A 483 -16.40 -1.14 -10.94
C GLU A 483 -16.23 -1.67 -9.52
N MET A 484 -16.00 -0.77 -8.57
CA MET A 484 -15.63 -1.17 -7.21
C MET A 484 -16.32 -0.33 -6.17
N VAL A 485 -16.58 -0.95 -5.03
CA VAL A 485 -17.22 -0.29 -3.90
C VAL A 485 -16.15 0.19 -2.93
N GLU A 486 -15.99 1.50 -2.85
CA GLU A 486 -15.10 2.15 -1.89
C GLU A 486 -15.93 2.80 -0.78
N CYS A 487 -15.44 2.64 0.46
CA CYS A 487 -15.95 3.40 1.59
C CYS A 487 -15.45 4.83 1.46
N ASP A 488 -16.36 5.80 1.37
CA ASP A 488 -16.03 7.22 1.40
C ASP A 488 -15.64 7.62 2.83
N ASP A 489 -14.50 7.11 3.30
CA ASP A 489 -13.93 7.45 4.60
C ASP A 489 -13.21 8.81 4.57
N SER A 490 -13.22 9.49 3.42
CA SER A 490 -12.85 10.91 3.34
C SER A 490 -13.95 11.75 3.99
N ASP A 491 -13.99 11.73 5.32
CA ASP A 491 -14.24 12.99 6.02
C ASP A 491 -13.16 13.94 5.47
N ASP A 492 -13.55 14.84 4.56
CA ASP A 492 -12.70 15.87 3.99
C ASP A 492 -11.97 16.61 5.14
N ILE A 493 -10.76 16.12 5.49
CA ILE A 493 -9.78 16.90 6.21
C ILE A 493 -9.30 17.87 5.14
N ASP A 494 -9.96 19.02 5.08
CA ASP A 494 -9.52 20.18 4.31
C ASP A 494 -8.01 20.38 4.63
N GLU A 495 -7.13 19.98 3.71
CA GLU A 495 -5.70 20.26 3.78
C GLU A 495 -5.51 21.77 3.58
N ASP A 496 -5.51 22.52 4.69
CA ASP A 496 -5.16 23.95 4.78
C ASP A 496 -3.64 24.22 4.69
#